data_AF-A0A7C5NQ86-F1
#
_entry.id   AF-A0A7C5NQ86-F1
#
_cell.length_a   1.000
_cell.length_b   1.000
_cell.length_c   1.000
_cell.angle_alpha   90.00
_cell.angle_beta   90.00
_cell.angle_gamma   90.00
#
_symmetry.space_group_name_H-M   'P 1'
#
loop_
_entity.id
_entity.type
_entity.pdbx_description
1 polymer ?
#
loop_
_entity_poly.entity_id
_entity_poly.type
_entity_poly.pdbx_seq_one_letter_code
_entity_poly.pdbx_strand_id
1 'polypeptide(L)'
;MIQITDTAQAKIQDLLQQQNRGDLALRMQIIGRGPGGFRYTLSFVPESDRAEEDQMLAFEGFNVYIDAASAPKLSGATVDFEENAFQGGFTIDNPNPAWDDPTAQSIQEFIDSQINPGVGAHGG
;
A
#
# COMPACT_ATOMS: atom_id res chain seq x y z
N MET A 1 2.76 14.24 -3.30
CA MET A 1 3.92 13.34 -3.54
C MET A 1 3.87 12.26 -2.48
N ILE A 2 4.13 11.01 -2.86
CA ILE A 2 4.19 9.88 -1.92
C ILE A 2 5.54 9.91 -1.20
N GLN A 3 5.54 9.58 0.08
CA GLN A 3 6.73 9.51 0.92
C GLN A 3 6.97 8.07 1.36
N ILE A 4 8.23 7.67 1.44
CA ILE A 4 8.66 6.41 2.06
C ILE A 4 9.66 6.80 3.13
N THR A 5 9.38 6.47 4.38
CA THR A 5 10.26 6.80 5.52
C THR A 5 11.61 6.10 5.38
N ASP A 6 12.62 6.61 6.08
CA ASP A 6 13.97 6.02 6.05
C ASP A 6 13.96 4.57 6.55
N THR A 7 13.15 4.26 7.56
CA THR A 7 12.92 2.92 8.10
C THR A 7 12.33 1.98 7.05
N ALA A 8 11.31 2.42 6.30
CA ALA A 8 10.74 1.65 5.21
C ALA A 8 11.71 1.47 4.05
N GLN A 9 12.44 2.51 3.64
CA GLN A 9 13.45 2.41 2.58
C GLN A 9 14.55 1.40 2.93
N ALA A 10 15.09 1.47 4.16
CA ALA A 10 16.08 0.52 4.64
C ALA A 10 15.54 -0.92 4.62
N LYS A 11 14.29 -1.12 5.04
CA LYS A 11 13.69 -2.46 5.02
C LYS A 11 13.45 -2.97 3.60
N ILE A 12 12.99 -2.11 2.69
CA ILE A 12 12.79 -2.47 1.27
C ILE A 12 14.13 -2.90 0.65
N GLN A 13 15.20 -2.14 0.88
CA GLN A 13 16.54 -2.47 0.38
C GLN A 13 17.05 -3.80 0.94
N ASP A 14 16.88 -4.06 2.24
CA ASP A 14 17.21 -5.34 2.89
C ASP A 14 16.48 -6.51 2.21
N LEU A 15 15.16 -6.38 2.01
CA LEU A 15 14.36 -7.40 1.35
C LEU A 15 14.76 -7.62 -0.13
N LEU A 16 15.11 -6.56 -0.85
CA LEU A 16 15.61 -6.66 -2.23
C LEU A 16 16.96 -7.37 -2.30
N GLN A 17 17.88 -7.08 -1.38
CA GLN A 17 19.17 -7.77 -1.29
C GLN A 17 19.00 -9.27 -1.03
N GLN A 18 18.04 -9.65 -0.16
CA GLN A 18 17.73 -11.04 0.14
C GLN A 18 17.16 -11.83 -1.06
N GLN A 19 16.46 -11.15 -1.97
CA GLN A 19 15.94 -11.78 -3.20
C GLN A 19 17.07 -12.18 -4.17
N ASN A 20 18.28 -11.64 -3.99
CA ASN A 20 19.45 -11.86 -4.85
C ASN A 20 19.15 -11.61 -6.34
N ARG A 21 18.30 -10.60 -6.60
CA ARG A 21 17.88 -10.14 -7.92
C ARG A 21 18.00 -8.62 -7.97
N GLY A 22 18.81 -8.12 -8.91
CA GLY A 22 19.09 -6.69 -9.07
C GLY A 22 18.09 -5.96 -9.96
N ASP A 23 17.13 -6.67 -10.54
CA ASP A 23 16.16 -6.20 -11.53
C ASP A 23 14.73 -6.14 -10.95
N LEU A 24 14.60 -5.82 -9.66
CA LEU A 24 13.31 -5.72 -8.97
C LEU A 24 12.96 -4.28 -8.61
N ALA A 25 11.69 -3.94 -8.82
CA ALA A 25 11.05 -2.73 -8.34
C ALA A 25 9.96 -3.07 -7.31
N LEU A 26 9.62 -2.11 -6.45
CA LEU A 26 8.46 -2.21 -5.57
C LEU A 26 7.21 -1.74 -6.34
N ARG A 27 6.17 -2.55 -6.40
CA ARG A 27 4.85 -2.16 -6.90
C ARG A 27 3.91 -1.87 -5.74
N MET A 28 3.20 -0.74 -5.81
CA MET A 28 2.17 -0.36 -4.86
C MET A 28 0.83 -0.19 -5.57
N GLN A 29 -0.21 -0.85 -5.06
CA GLN A 29 -1.56 -0.78 -5.64
C GLN A 29 -2.64 -0.71 -4.57
N ILE A 30 -3.76 -0.05 -4.88
CA ILE A 30 -5.01 -0.16 -4.15
C ILE A 30 -5.80 -1.33 -4.73
N ILE A 31 -5.97 -2.38 -3.94
CA ILE A 31 -6.71 -3.59 -4.34
C ILE A 31 -8.18 -3.56 -3.93
N GLY A 32 -8.59 -2.54 -3.16
CA GLY A 32 -9.99 -2.34 -2.80
C GLY A 32 -10.18 -1.37 -1.65
N ARG A 33 -11.35 -1.47 -1.02
CA ARG A 33 -11.77 -0.69 0.15
C ARG A 33 -12.25 -1.66 1.24
N GLY A 34 -12.24 -1.21 2.50
CA GLY A 34 -12.73 -1.95 3.67
C GLY A 34 -13.05 -1.02 4.85
N PRO A 35 -13.38 -1.57 6.02
CA PRO A 35 -13.84 -0.80 7.20
C PRO A 35 -12.88 0.31 7.66
N GLY A 36 -11.58 0.16 7.37
CA GLY A 36 -10.52 1.11 7.74
C GLY A 36 -9.97 1.96 6.59
N GLY A 37 -10.62 1.96 5.42
CA GLY A 37 -10.18 2.74 4.25
C GLY A 37 -9.75 1.87 3.07
N PHE A 38 -8.73 2.31 2.33
CA PHE A 38 -8.21 1.53 1.20
C PHE A 38 -7.47 0.27 1.68
N ARG A 39 -7.53 -0.78 0.87
CA ARG A 39 -6.69 -1.97 1.01
C ARG A 39 -5.57 -1.89 -0.02
N TYR A 40 -4.35 -2.14 0.43
CA TYR A 40 -3.14 -1.99 -0.39
C TYR A 40 -2.46 -3.33 -0.61
N THR A 41 -1.67 -3.42 -1.68
CA THR A 41 -0.66 -4.45 -1.85
C THR A 41 0.68 -3.79 -2.16
N LEU A 42 1.73 -4.36 -1.57
CA LEU A 42 3.12 -4.04 -1.85
C LEU A 42 3.77 -5.34 -2.33
N SER A 43 4.34 -5.34 -3.53
CA SER A 43 4.94 -6.53 -4.13
C SER A 43 6.22 -6.18 -4.86
N PHE A 44 7.19 -7.09 -4.88
CA PHE A 44 8.35 -6.95 -5.76
C PHE A 44 8.01 -7.52 -7.13
N VAL A 45 8.28 -6.73 -8.16
CA VAL A 45 8.07 -7.10 -9.57
C VAL A 45 9.35 -6.87 -10.35
N PRO A 46 9.62 -7.62 -11.43
CA PRO A 46 10.68 -7.30 -12.36
C PRO A 46 10.58 -5.85 -12.85
N GLU A 47 11.70 -5.16 -13.02
CA GLU A 47 11.71 -3.79 -13.55
C GLU A 47 11.09 -3.72 -14.95
N SER A 48 11.17 -4.82 -15.72
CA SER A 48 10.55 -4.99 -17.03
C SER A 48 9.02 -4.99 -17.01
N ASP A 49 8.40 -5.20 -15.84
CA ASP A 49 6.95 -5.29 -15.69
C ASP A 49 6.30 -3.91 -15.48
N ARG A 50 7.09 -2.84 -15.62
CA ARG A 50 6.58 -1.46 -15.65
C ARG A 50 5.64 -1.28 -16.83
N ALA A 51 4.39 -0.91 -16.56
CA ALA A 51 3.44 -0.48 -17.58
C ALA A 51 3.70 0.99 -17.99
N GLU A 52 3.30 1.37 -19.21
CA GLU A 52 3.46 2.74 -19.70
C GLU A 52 2.69 3.76 -18.85
N GLU A 53 1.53 3.37 -18.32
CA GLU A 53 0.71 4.24 -17.48
C GLU A 53 1.12 4.25 -16.00
N ASP A 54 2.08 3.41 -15.60
CA ASP A 54 2.56 3.38 -14.22
C ASP A 54 3.28 4.69 -13.89
N GLN A 55 2.90 5.29 -12.77
CA GLN A 55 3.70 6.33 -12.16
C GLN A 55 4.94 5.70 -11.52
N MET A 56 6.11 6.09 -12.02
CA MET A 56 7.40 5.66 -11.48
C MET A 56 7.96 6.73 -10.53
N LEU A 57 8.34 6.30 -9.33
CA LEU A 57 9.09 7.11 -8.36
C LEU A 57 10.46 6.46 -8.17
N ALA A 58 11.53 7.25 -8.29
CA ALA A 58 12.89 6.79 -8.07
C ALA A 58 13.31 7.06 -6.62
N PHE A 59 13.80 6.01 -5.95
CA PHE A 59 14.41 6.08 -4.62
C PHE A 59 15.85 5.58 -4.71
N GLU A 60 16.62 5.79 -3.64
CA GLU A 60 17.97 5.25 -3.58
C GLU A 60 17.92 3.71 -3.56
N GLY A 61 18.49 3.06 -4.57
CA GLY A 61 18.62 1.61 -4.65
C GLY A 61 17.38 0.84 -5.13
N PHE A 62 16.25 1.49 -5.39
CA PHE A 62 15.06 0.84 -5.96
C PHE A 62 14.09 1.83 -6.63
N ASN A 63 13.28 1.30 -7.55
CA ASN A 63 12.18 2.03 -8.15
C ASN A 63 10.84 1.61 -7.52
N VAL A 64 9.88 2.54 -7.49
CA VAL A 64 8.50 2.27 -7.07
C VAL A 64 7.57 2.51 -8.24
N TYR A 65 6.75 1.51 -8.57
CA TYR A 65 5.72 1.58 -9.59
C TYR A 65 4.34 1.64 -8.93
N ILE A 66 3.53 2.59 -9.38
CA ILE A 66 2.16 2.76 -8.91
C ILE A 66 1.26 2.74 -10.12
N ASP A 67 0.29 1.82 -10.12
CA ASP A 67 -0.64 1.72 -11.24
C ASP A 67 -1.49 3.00 -11.38
N ALA A 68 -1.85 3.31 -12.63
CA ALA A 68 -2.56 4.53 -12.97
C ALA A 68 -3.87 4.74 -12.19
N ALA A 69 -4.57 3.66 -11.81
CA ALA A 69 -5.83 3.73 -11.07
C ALA A 69 -5.61 4.06 -9.57
N SER A 70 -4.46 3.68 -9.03
CA SER A 70 -4.05 3.93 -7.65
C SER A 70 -3.38 5.28 -7.45
N ALA A 71 -2.59 5.75 -8.42
CA ALA A 71 -1.76 6.94 -8.30
C ALA A 71 -2.49 8.20 -7.77
N PRO A 72 -3.67 8.60 -8.29
CA PRO A 72 -4.39 9.77 -7.78
C PRO A 72 -4.84 9.62 -6.31
N LYS A 73 -5.13 8.40 -5.88
CA LYS A 73 -5.66 8.07 -4.53
C LYS A 73 -4.56 7.83 -3.50
N LEU A 74 -3.30 7.84 -3.93
CA LEU A 74 -2.13 7.70 -3.08
C LEU A 74 -1.36 9.02 -2.93
N SER A 75 -1.83 10.11 -3.57
CA SER A 75 -1.13 11.40 -3.49
C SER A 75 -1.03 11.88 -2.04
N GLY A 76 0.20 12.05 -1.55
CA GLY A 76 0.44 12.48 -0.17
C GLY A 76 0.46 11.35 0.85
N ALA A 77 0.32 10.10 0.43
CA ALA A 77 0.47 8.95 1.31
C ALA A 77 1.93 8.78 1.77
N THR A 78 2.10 8.26 2.98
CA THR A 78 3.37 7.92 3.61
C THR A 78 3.41 6.43 3.88
N VAL A 79 4.44 5.75 3.37
CA VAL A 79 4.74 4.35 3.66
C VAL A 79 5.80 4.30 4.76
N ASP A 80 5.51 3.59 5.83
CA ASP A 80 6.45 3.34 6.93
C ASP A 80 6.63 1.84 7.19
N PHE A 81 7.65 1.49 7.95
CA PHE A 81 7.89 0.14 8.43
C PHE A 81 8.08 0.18 9.93
N GLU A 82 7.14 -0.43 10.65
CA GLU A 82 7.19 -0.54 12.10
C GLU A 82 7.65 -1.94 12.46
N GLU A 83 8.74 -2.04 13.23
CA GLU A 83 9.20 -3.29 13.82
C GLU A 83 8.88 -3.26 15.32
N ASN A 84 7.91 -4.07 15.74
CA ASN A 84 7.62 -4.26 17.16
C ASN A 84 8.04 -5.67 17.62
N ALA A 85 8.05 -5.88 18.94
CA ALA A 85 8.56 -7.11 19.56
C ALA A 85 7.80 -8.39 19.15
N PHE A 86 6.64 -8.28 18.52
CA PHE A 86 5.77 -9.40 18.15
C PHE A 86 5.61 -9.54 16.63
N GLN A 87 5.67 -8.44 15.88
CA GLN A 87 5.46 -8.41 14.44
C GLN A 87 6.07 -7.14 13.82
N GLY A 88 6.75 -7.30 12.67
CA GLY A 88 7.14 -6.19 11.81
C GLY A 88 6.20 -6.10 10.60
N GLY A 89 5.86 -4.89 10.17
CA GLY A 89 4.95 -4.70 9.05
C GLY A 89 5.07 -3.32 8.40
N PHE A 90 4.77 -3.26 7.10
CA PHE A 90 4.59 -1.99 6.40
C PHE A 90 3.25 -1.37 6.77
N THR A 91 3.26 -0.08 7.09
CA THR A 91 2.07 0.73 7.32
C THR A 91 1.96 1.80 6.23
N ILE A 92 0.74 2.18 5.90
CA ILE A 92 0.48 3.22 4.90
C ILE A 92 -0.51 4.20 5.51
N ASP A 93 -0.05 5.41 5.79
CA ASP A 93 -0.91 6.54 6.12
C ASP A 93 -1.30 7.26 4.83
N ASN A 94 -2.59 7.32 4.55
CA ASN A 94 -3.11 7.88 3.31
C ASN A 94 -4.16 8.96 3.61
N PRO A 95 -3.88 10.24 3.30
CA PRO A 95 -4.82 11.33 3.59
C PRO A 95 -6.05 11.34 2.67
N ASN A 96 -6.08 10.49 1.64
CA ASN A 96 -7.16 10.46 0.66
C ASN A 96 -8.33 9.60 1.15
N PRO A 97 -9.58 10.06 0.97
CA PRO A 97 -10.75 9.32 1.41
C PRO A 97 -10.94 8.05 0.56
N ALA A 98 -11.23 6.94 1.24
CA ALA A 98 -11.58 5.71 0.55
C ALA A 98 -12.97 5.79 -0.10
N TRP A 99 -13.86 6.65 0.39
CA TRP A 99 -15.22 6.81 -0.10
C TRP A 99 -15.46 8.25 -0.53
N ASP A 100 -15.89 8.44 -1.77
CA ASP A 100 -16.19 9.77 -2.31
C ASP A 100 -17.60 10.25 -1.88
N ASP A 101 -18.44 9.34 -1.38
CA ASP A 101 -19.80 9.60 -0.92
C ASP A 101 -19.99 9.09 0.53
N PRO A 102 -20.41 9.96 1.47
CA PRO A 102 -20.59 9.58 2.86
C PRO A 102 -21.75 8.57 3.04
N THR A 103 -22.74 8.56 2.16
CA THR A 103 -23.83 7.58 2.22
C THR A 103 -23.33 6.17 1.91
N ALA A 104 -22.50 6.02 0.87
CA ALA A 104 -21.85 4.76 0.53
C ALA A 104 -20.95 4.26 1.68
N GLN A 105 -20.23 5.16 2.36
CA GLN A 105 -19.46 4.82 3.55
C GLN A 105 -20.37 4.27 4.67
N SER A 106 -21.44 4.99 5.03
CA SER A 106 -22.37 4.54 6.08
C SER A 106 -23.07 3.22 5.74
N ILE A 107 -23.38 2.98 4.46
CA ILE A 107 -23.93 1.70 4.01
C ILE A 107 -22.91 0.57 4.22
N GLN A 108 -21.63 0.79 3.89
CA GLN A 108 -20.60 -0.21 4.11
C GLN A 108 -20.42 -0.52 5.60
N GLU A 109 -20.35 0.51 6.45
CA GLU A 109 -20.26 0.36 7.92
C GLU A 109 -21.45 -0.42 8.49
N PHE A 110 -22.65 -0.20 7.94
CA PHE A 110 -23.83 -0.97 8.31
C PHE A 110 -23.73 -2.43 7.88
N ILE A 111 -23.29 -2.70 6.65
CA ILE A 111 -23.08 -4.07 6.16
C ILE A 111 -22.06 -4.80 7.05
N ASP A 112 -20.95 -4.16 7.38
CA ASP A 112 -19.89 -4.77 8.17
C ASP A 112 -20.32 -5.03 9.61
N SER A 113 -21.10 -4.13 10.21
CA SER A 113 -21.55 -4.29 11.61
C SER A 113 -22.80 -5.17 11.79
N GLN A 114 -23.73 -5.16 10.83
CA GLN A 114 -25.04 -5.83 10.99
C GLN A 114 -25.19 -7.08 10.13
N ILE A 115 -24.53 -7.15 8.97
CA ILE A 115 -24.70 -8.26 8.01
C ILE A 115 -23.52 -9.22 8.06
N ASN A 116 -22.29 -8.70 8.09
CA ASN A 116 -21.05 -9.47 8.03
C ASN A 116 -20.13 -9.26 9.24
N PRO A 117 -20.63 -9.36 10.49
CA PRO A 117 -19.85 -9.03 11.69
C PRO A 117 -18.59 -9.89 11.87
N GLY A 118 -18.57 -11.10 11.30
CA GLY A 118 -17.41 -11.99 11.35
C GLY A 118 -16.25 -11.64 10.41
N VAL A 119 -16.45 -10.73 9.44
CA VAL A 119 -15.42 -10.37 8.45
C VAL A 119 -14.52 -9.23 8.97
N GLY A 120 -15.00 -8.40 9.91
CA GLY A 120 -14.21 -7.34 10.54
C GLY A 120 -13.32 -7.80 11.72
N ALA A 121 -13.50 -9.03 12.21
CA ALA A 121 -12.90 -9.51 13.46
C ALA A 121 -11.57 -10.27 13.32
N HIS A 122 -11.07 -10.49 12.09
CA HIS A 122 -9.80 -11.17 11.85
C HIS A 122 -8.89 -10.34 10.95
N GLY A 123 -8.02 -9.54 11.57
CA GLY A 123 -6.97 -8.77 10.90
C GLY A 123 -5.84 -8.37 11.85
N GLY A 124 -5.56 -9.20 12.86
CA GLY A 124 -4.33 -9.14 13.66
C GLY A 124 -3.39 -10.24 13.20
#